data_AF-A0A967YBD4-F1
#
_entry.id   AF-A0A967YBD4-F1
#
_cell.length_a   1.000
_cell.length_b   1.000
_cell.length_c   1.000
_cell.angle_alpha   90.00
_cell.angle_beta   90.00
_cell.angle_gamma   90.00
#
_symmetry.space_group_name_H-M   'P 1'
#
loop_
_entity.id
_entity.type
_entity.pdbx_description
1 polymer ?
#
loop_
_entity_poly.entity_id
_entity_poly.type
_entity_poly.pdbx_seq_one_letter_code
_entity_poly.pdbx_strand_id
1 'polypeptide(L)'
;PATVSNVEGYVGSGGREMTAEDIQEIVEVFARAARRAKEAGFDAIQIHGAHGFLINQFLSPAFNKRTDAYGGPIENRAKVVLEILEKMRS
;
A
#
# COMPACT_ATOMS: atom_id res chain seq x y z
N PRO A 1 -0.01 10.78 -11.22
CA PRO A 1 0.03 10.19 -9.86
C PRO A 1 0.41 8.71 -9.98
N ALA A 2 1.13 8.14 -9.02
CA ALA A 2 1.45 6.70 -9.05
C ALA A 2 0.24 5.86 -8.63
N THR A 3 0.08 4.67 -9.22
CA THR A 3 -1.04 3.75 -8.96
C THR A 3 -0.54 2.32 -8.72
N VAL A 4 -1.32 1.49 -8.02
CA VAL A 4 -1.00 0.07 -7.80
C VAL A 4 -0.89 -0.67 -9.14
N SER A 5 -1.86 -0.47 -10.02
CA SER A 5 -1.81 -0.91 -11.41
C SER A 5 -2.72 -0.06 -12.29
N ASN A 6 -2.57 -0.19 -13.61
CA ASN A 6 -3.46 0.48 -14.56
C ASN A 6 -4.75 -0.35 -14.75
N VAL A 7 -5.91 0.25 -14.44
CA VAL A 7 -7.22 -0.41 -14.55
C VAL A 7 -8.14 0.49 -15.37
N GLU A 8 -8.47 0.09 -16.59
CA GLU A 8 -9.41 0.83 -17.45
C GLU A 8 -10.77 1.05 -16.76
N GLY A 9 -11.32 2.26 -16.90
CA GLY A 9 -12.66 2.59 -16.40
C GLY A 9 -12.76 2.98 -14.92
N TYR A 10 -11.66 2.96 -14.16
CA TYR A 10 -11.63 3.46 -12.79
C TYR A 10 -11.18 4.93 -12.74
N VAL A 11 -11.89 5.78 -11.99
CA VAL A 11 -11.53 7.20 -11.88
C VAL A 11 -10.13 7.33 -11.25
N GLY A 12 -9.15 7.81 -12.02
CA GLY A 12 -7.72 7.80 -11.67
C GLY A 12 -6.84 6.83 -12.48
N SER A 13 -7.41 6.09 -13.44
CA SER A 13 -6.76 5.10 -14.33
C SER A 13 -5.74 5.65 -15.33
N GLY A 14 -5.23 6.86 -15.13
CA GLY A 14 -4.14 7.45 -15.93
C GLY A 14 -2.79 7.47 -15.18
N GLY A 15 -2.72 6.82 -14.02
CA GLY A 15 -1.52 6.81 -13.19
C GLY A 15 -0.42 5.91 -13.75
N ARG A 16 0.83 6.30 -13.56
CA ARG A 16 1.99 5.43 -13.77
C ARG A 16 1.95 4.31 -12.73
N GLU A 17 2.05 3.05 -13.16
CA GLU A 17 2.15 1.92 -12.24
C GLU A 17 3.39 2.09 -11.33
N MET A 18 3.21 1.86 -10.02
CA MET A 18 4.27 1.99 -9.02
C MET A 18 5.42 1.01 -9.32
N THR A 19 6.66 1.46 -9.18
CA THR A 19 7.83 0.57 -9.17
C THR A 19 8.00 -0.07 -7.79
N ALA A 20 8.91 -1.04 -7.66
CA ALA A 20 9.24 -1.60 -6.36
C ALA A 20 9.78 -0.52 -5.40
N GLU A 21 10.52 0.45 -5.92
CA GLU A 21 11.05 1.59 -5.16
C GLU A 21 9.95 2.52 -4.67
N ASP A 22 8.95 2.83 -5.52
CA ASP A 22 7.77 3.59 -5.10
C ASP A 22 7.05 2.88 -3.93
N ILE A 23 6.93 1.55 -4.00
CA ILE A 23 6.27 0.75 -2.95
C ILE A 23 7.08 0.77 -1.65
N GLN A 24 8.41 0.65 -1.73
CA GLN A 24 9.27 0.74 -0.55
C GLN A 24 9.25 2.15 0.06
N GLU A 25 9.14 3.20 -0.75
CA GLU A 25 8.94 4.55 -0.24
C GLU A 25 7.62 4.67 0.54
N ILE A 26 6.54 4.04 0.05
CA ILE A 26 5.27 3.98 0.79
C ILE A 26 5.47 3.31 2.16
N VAL A 27 6.17 2.17 2.22
CA VAL A 27 6.49 1.49 3.50
C VAL A 27 7.20 2.44 4.48
N GLU A 28 8.20 3.17 4.01
CA GLU A 28 8.94 4.15 4.82
C GLU A 28 8.08 5.34 5.25
N VAL A 29 7.15 5.80 4.40
CA VAL A 29 6.20 6.86 4.73
C VAL A 29 5.26 6.42 5.86
N PHE A 30 4.72 5.20 5.82
CA PHE A 30 3.89 4.65 6.90
C PHE A 30 4.68 4.55 8.22
N ALA A 31 5.92 4.07 8.19
CA ALA A 31 6.77 3.98 9.37
C ALA A 31 7.10 5.36 9.96
N ARG A 32 7.39 6.38 9.11
CA ARG A 32 7.55 7.77 9.57
C ARG A 32 6.26 8.33 10.17
N ALA A 33 5.10 8.04 9.58
CA ALA A 33 3.82 8.47 10.13
C ALA A 33 3.55 7.83 11.49
N ALA A 34 3.85 6.53 11.66
CA ALA A 34 3.70 5.83 12.91
C ALA A 34 4.59 6.39 14.03
N ARG A 35 5.85 6.71 13.71
CA ARG A 35 6.75 7.39 14.66
C ARG A 35 6.19 8.73 15.13
N ARG A 36 5.70 9.57 14.21
CA ARG A 36 5.07 10.85 14.55
C ARG A 36 3.82 10.67 15.42
N ALA A 37 2.98 9.66 15.12
CA ALA A 37 1.80 9.37 15.93
C ALA A 37 2.19 8.98 17.37
N LYS A 38 3.25 8.16 17.53
CA LYS A 38 3.78 7.81 18.84
C LYS A 38 4.34 9.04 19.58
N GLU A 39 5.12 9.88 18.91
CA GLU A 39 5.66 11.13 19.47
C GLU A 39 4.56 12.11 19.89
N ALA A 40 3.43 12.11 19.18
CA ALA A 40 2.25 12.90 19.51
C ALA A 40 1.38 12.32 20.63
N GLY A 41 1.72 11.13 21.16
CA GLY A 41 1.02 10.51 22.29
C GLY A 41 -0.24 9.71 21.92
N PHE A 42 -0.39 9.26 20.67
CA PHE A 42 -1.46 8.33 20.31
C PHE A 42 -1.22 6.92 20.87
N ASP A 43 -2.27 6.28 21.39
CA ASP A 43 -2.19 4.93 21.95
C ASP A 43 -2.15 3.82 20.89
N ALA A 44 -2.73 4.08 19.72
CA ALA A 44 -2.88 3.08 18.67
C ALA A 44 -2.88 3.70 17.27
N ILE A 45 -2.54 2.87 16.28
CA ILE A 45 -2.56 3.23 14.86
C ILE A 45 -3.35 2.16 14.11
N GLN A 46 -4.25 2.60 13.23
CA GLN A 46 -4.98 1.74 12.30
C GLN A 46 -4.47 1.96 10.86
N ILE A 47 -4.15 0.88 10.16
CA ILE A 47 -3.89 0.92 8.72
C ILE A 47 -5.23 0.80 7.98
N HIS A 48 -5.57 1.81 7.17
CA HIS A 48 -6.84 1.83 6.47
C HIS A 48 -6.80 0.99 5.18
N GLY A 49 -7.33 -0.25 5.27
CA GLY A 49 -7.37 -1.24 4.18
C GLY A 49 -8.68 -1.33 3.38
N ALA A 50 -9.54 -0.30 3.44
CA ALA A 50 -10.90 -0.36 2.91
C ALA A 50 -11.18 0.72 1.83
N HIS A 51 -12.44 0.75 1.36
CA HIS A 51 -13.03 1.81 0.51
C HIS A 51 -12.24 2.17 -0.76
N GLY A 52 -11.55 1.21 -1.37
CA GLY A 52 -10.82 1.44 -2.62
C GLY A 52 -9.59 2.33 -2.49
N PHE A 53 -9.11 2.61 -1.27
CA PHE A 53 -7.85 3.31 -1.04
C PHE A 53 -6.63 2.40 -1.28
N LEU A 54 -5.43 2.98 -1.25
CA LEU A 54 -4.18 2.34 -1.67
C LEU A 54 -4.00 0.90 -1.16
N ILE A 55 -4.17 0.66 0.14
CA ILE A 55 -4.00 -0.67 0.72
C ILE A 55 -5.06 -1.65 0.21
N ASN A 56 -6.32 -1.21 0.09
CA ASN A 56 -7.37 -2.00 -0.53
C ASN A 56 -7.07 -2.33 -2.00
N GLN A 57 -6.47 -1.37 -2.72
CA GLN A 57 -6.10 -1.55 -4.12
C GLN A 57 -5.03 -2.63 -4.29
N PHE A 58 -4.04 -2.72 -3.39
CA PHE A 58 -3.08 -3.84 -3.40
C PHE A 58 -3.76 -5.19 -3.11
N LEU A 59 -4.61 -5.25 -2.09
CA LEU A 59 -5.23 -6.50 -1.63
C LEU A 59 -6.25 -7.08 -2.62
N SER A 60 -6.98 -6.21 -3.32
CA SER A 60 -8.08 -6.62 -4.19
C SER A 60 -7.60 -6.98 -5.60
N PRO A 61 -7.89 -8.18 -6.11
CA PRO A 61 -7.59 -8.53 -7.50
C PRO A 61 -8.43 -7.74 -8.51
N ALA A 62 -9.47 -7.02 -8.07
CA ALA A 62 -10.20 -6.08 -8.92
C ALA A 62 -9.32 -4.88 -9.31
N PHE A 63 -8.45 -4.41 -8.41
CA PHE A 63 -7.59 -3.25 -8.59
C PHE A 63 -6.13 -3.59 -8.90
N ASN A 64 -5.61 -4.70 -8.38
CA ASN A 64 -4.21 -5.10 -8.54
C ASN A 64 -4.06 -6.07 -9.72
N LYS A 65 -3.59 -5.56 -10.85
CA LYS A 65 -3.29 -6.31 -12.07
C LYS A 65 -1.79 -6.58 -12.26
N ARG A 66 -0.98 -6.30 -11.23
CA ARG A 66 0.48 -6.52 -11.30
C ARG A 66 0.79 -8.00 -11.44
N THR A 67 1.91 -8.28 -12.11
CA THR A 67 2.45 -9.63 -12.30
C THR A 67 3.78 -9.83 -11.58
N ASP A 68 4.19 -8.87 -10.75
CA ASP A 68 5.42 -8.91 -9.97
C ASP A 68 5.18 -9.41 -8.54
N ALA A 69 6.17 -9.23 -7.66
CA ALA A 69 6.12 -9.69 -6.27
C ALA A 69 5.02 -9.04 -5.41
N TYR A 70 4.30 -8.03 -5.93
CA TYR A 70 3.20 -7.36 -5.22
C TYR A 70 1.83 -7.63 -5.86
N GLY A 71 1.74 -8.53 -6.86
CA GLY A 71 0.50 -8.91 -7.54
C GLY A 71 0.34 -10.41 -7.75
N GLY A 72 -0.78 -10.81 -8.35
CA GLY A 72 -1.11 -12.22 -8.56
C GLY A 72 -1.65 -12.88 -7.30
N PRO A 73 -1.03 -13.95 -6.73
CA PRO A 73 -1.51 -14.66 -5.54
C PRO A 73 -1.76 -13.77 -4.31
N ILE A 74 -2.56 -14.26 -3.35
CA ILE A 74 -2.96 -13.48 -2.17
C ILE A 74 -1.76 -13.05 -1.32
N GLU A 75 -0.73 -13.89 -1.25
CA GLU A 75 0.51 -13.68 -0.50
C GLU A 75 1.26 -12.45 -1.05
N ASN A 76 1.38 -12.35 -2.37
CA ASN A 76 2.01 -11.22 -3.04
C ASN A 76 1.20 -9.93 -2.85
N ARG A 77 -0.14 -10.01 -2.99
CA ARG A 77 -1.02 -8.86 -2.80
C ARG A 77 -1.02 -8.33 -1.36
N ALA A 78 -0.86 -9.23 -0.38
CA ALA A 78 -0.76 -8.88 1.03
C ALA A 78 0.65 -8.39 1.44
N LYS A 79 1.67 -8.63 0.62
CA LYS A 79 3.07 -8.37 0.95
C LYS A 79 3.33 -6.95 1.44
N VAL A 80 2.81 -5.93 0.74
CA VAL A 80 2.98 -4.53 1.13
C VAL A 80 2.41 -4.23 2.53
N VAL A 81 1.30 -4.88 2.91
CA VAL A 81 0.68 -4.69 4.23
C VAL A 81 1.57 -5.28 5.31
N LEU A 82 2.16 -6.45 5.05
CA LEU A 82 3.08 -7.10 5.97
C LEU A 82 4.36 -6.28 6.15
N GLU A 83 4.93 -5.77 5.05
CA GLU A 83 6.11 -4.89 5.09
C GLU A 83 5.84 -3.59 5.86
N ILE A 84 4.68 -2.96 5.64
CA ILE A 84 4.26 -1.78 6.43
C ILE A 84 4.16 -2.14 7.92
N LEU A 85 3.49 -3.24 8.27
CA LEU A 85 3.31 -3.65 9.65
C LEU A 85 4.64 -3.96 10.34
N GLU A 86 5.55 -4.64 9.65
CA GLU A 86 6.89 -4.95 10.14
C GLU A 86 7.69 -3.66 10.37
N LYS A 87 7.72 -2.76 9.38
CA LYS A 87 8.48 -1.51 9.46
C LYS A 87 7.93 -0.55 10.53
N MET A 88 6.62 -0.53 10.75
CA MET A 88 6.01 0.28 11.81
C MET A 88 6.38 -0.19 13.22
N ARG A 89 6.84 -1.43 13.38
CA ARG A 89 7.17 -2.04 14.68
C ARG A 89 8.66 -1.98 15.02
N SER A 90 9.53 -1.63 14.06
CA SER A 90 10.98 -1.43 14.26
C SER A 90 11.29 -0.01 14.73
#